data_AF-A0A5C6W6F8-F1
#
_entry.id   AF-A0A5C6W6F8-F1
#
_cell.length_a   1.000
_cell.length_b   1.000
_cell.length_c   1.000
_cell.angle_alpha   90.00
_cell.angle_beta   90.00
_cell.angle_gamma   90.00
#
_symmetry.space_group_name_H-M   'P 1'
#
loop_
_entity.id
_entity.type
_entity.pdbx_description
1 polymer ?
#
loop_
_entity_poly.entity_id
_entity_poly.type
_entity_poly.pdbx_seq_one_letter_code
_entity_poly.pdbx_strand_id
1 'polypeptide(L)'
;MAPKENENMWGSYVIPPKVTEVAWDDHYILAKQFRLKNDPEGENDIQIVNKSESYYWILKCDSREVYGPYNKAMFIEKKQELGISEELVLRKIEEIR
;
A
#
# COMPACT_ATOMS: atom_id res chain seq x y z
N MET A 1 -2.69 1.80 9.96
CA MET A 1 -2.15 2.30 11.26
C MET A 1 -0.70 2.66 11.03
N ALA A 2 -0.26 3.85 11.44
CA ALA A 2 1.14 4.28 11.30
C ALA A 2 1.93 3.91 12.57
N PRO A 3 3.26 3.73 12.50
CA PRO A 3 4.08 3.61 13.71
C PRO A 3 4.05 4.92 14.49
N LYS A 4 3.93 4.80 15.82
CA LYS A 4 4.00 5.93 16.75
C LYS A 4 5.48 6.27 16.95
N GLU A 5 5.91 7.44 16.46
CA GLU A 5 7.32 7.83 16.53
C GLU A 5 7.66 8.57 17.84
N ASN A 6 6.68 9.20 18.48
CA ASN A 6 6.76 9.79 19.83
C ASN A 6 5.34 10.09 20.38
N GLU A 7 5.24 10.65 21.60
CA GLU A 7 3.97 10.73 22.36
C GLU A 7 2.82 11.44 21.62
N ASN A 8 3.13 12.41 20.76
CA ASN A 8 2.16 13.27 20.06
C ASN A 8 2.25 13.26 18.52
N MET A 9 3.15 12.45 17.93
CA MET A 9 3.34 12.42 16.48
C MET A 9 3.27 10.97 16.00
N TRP A 10 2.20 10.67 15.27
CA TRP A 10 2.16 9.50 14.40
C TRP A 10 2.98 9.85 13.16
N GLY A 11 3.90 8.99 12.74
CA GLY A 11 4.66 9.22 11.52
C GLY A 11 3.70 9.44 10.33
N SER A 12 4.09 10.26 9.34
CA SER A 12 3.27 10.57 8.16
C SER A 12 2.98 9.36 7.25
N TYR A 13 3.54 8.20 7.59
CA TYR A 13 3.38 6.93 6.90
C TYR A 13 2.04 6.26 7.24
N VAL A 14 0.94 6.87 6.80
CA VAL A 14 -0.40 6.28 6.91
C VAL A 14 -0.71 5.51 5.64
N ILE A 15 -0.71 4.17 5.71
CA ILE A 15 -1.34 3.38 4.65
C ILE A 15 -2.87 3.48 4.84
N PRO A 16 -3.63 4.02 3.87
CA PRO A 16 -5.06 4.19 4.02
C PRO A 16 -5.78 2.82 4.07
N PRO A 17 -7.01 2.78 4.60
CA PRO A 17 -7.69 1.53 4.92
C PRO A 17 -7.87 0.62 3.69
N LYS A 18 -7.71 -0.69 3.94
CA LYS A 18 -7.88 -1.84 3.03
C LYS A 18 -6.70 -2.13 2.09
N VAL A 19 -5.52 -2.28 2.69
CA VAL A 19 -4.47 -3.12 2.08
C VAL A 19 -5.02 -4.53 1.93
N THR A 20 -4.85 -5.12 0.75
CA THR A 20 -5.36 -6.45 0.41
C THR A 20 -4.24 -7.47 0.27
N GLU A 21 -3.10 -7.01 -0.25
CA GLU A 21 -1.93 -7.84 -0.48
C GLU A 21 -0.68 -7.09 -0.01
N VAL A 22 0.26 -7.82 0.56
CA VAL A 22 1.54 -7.30 1.04
C VAL A 22 2.66 -8.28 0.73
N ALA A 23 3.87 -7.76 0.66
CA ALA A 23 5.12 -8.52 0.67
C ALA A 23 6.19 -7.64 1.30
N TRP A 24 7.17 -8.23 1.98
CA TRP A 24 8.29 -7.48 2.53
C TRP A 24 9.55 -8.33 2.59
N ASP A 25 10.69 -7.64 2.54
CA ASP A 25 12.01 -8.16 2.86
C ASP A 25 12.69 -7.19 3.84
N ASP A 26 14.00 -7.33 4.03
CA ASP A 26 14.77 -6.47 4.95
C ASP A 26 14.83 -5.00 4.49
N HIS A 27 14.61 -4.71 3.21
CA HIS A 27 14.79 -3.39 2.61
C HIS A 27 13.49 -2.72 2.17
N TYR A 28 12.45 -3.49 1.86
CA TYR A 28 11.24 -2.99 1.23
C TYR A 28 9.96 -3.60 1.81
N ILE A 29 8.90 -2.79 1.84
CA ILE A 29 7.52 -3.24 2.01
C ILE A 29 6.73 -2.87 0.75
N LEU A 30 6.12 -3.87 0.13
CA LEU A 30 5.18 -3.72 -0.98
C LEU A 30 3.76 -3.84 -0.45
N ALA A 31 2.87 -2.97 -0.91
CA ALA A 31 1.46 -3.04 -0.55
C ALA A 31 0.56 -2.78 -1.75
N LYS A 32 -0.55 -3.52 -1.83
CA LYS A 32 -1.67 -3.25 -2.73
C LYS A 32 -2.89 -2.89 -1.91
N GLN A 33 -3.58 -1.85 -2.35
CA GLN A 33 -4.78 -1.33 -1.71
C GLN A 33 -5.87 -1.20 -2.75
N PHE A 34 -7.12 -1.55 -2.42
CA PHE A 34 -8.24 -1.16 -3.28
C PHE A 34 -8.50 0.34 -3.19
N ARG A 35 -8.83 0.96 -4.34
CA ARG A 35 -9.27 2.34 -4.35
C ARG A 35 -10.62 2.45 -3.64
N LEU A 36 -10.85 3.56 -2.95
CA LEU A 36 -12.15 3.89 -2.40
C LEU A 36 -12.96 4.70 -3.42
N LYS A 37 -14.26 4.43 -3.50
CA LYS A 37 -15.22 5.23 -4.29
C LYS A 37 -16.41 5.59 -3.42
N ASN A 38 -17.09 6.67 -3.75
CA ASN A 38 -18.33 7.03 -3.06
C ASN A 38 -19.37 5.93 -3.28
N ASP A 39 -20.12 5.63 -2.22
CA ASP A 39 -21.27 4.74 -2.29
C ASP A 39 -22.36 5.43 -3.11
N PRO A 40 -22.74 4.89 -4.29
CA PRO A 40 -23.79 5.50 -5.10
C PRO A 40 -25.17 5.45 -4.44
N GLU A 41 -25.36 4.60 -3.43
CA GLU A 41 -26.63 4.42 -2.71
C GLU A 41 -26.56 4.98 -1.27
N GLY A 42 -25.41 5.49 -0.84
CA GLY A 42 -25.19 5.97 0.53
C GLY A 42 -25.53 7.44 0.72
N GLU A 43 -26.29 7.76 1.76
CA GLU A 43 -26.36 9.13 2.30
C GLU A 43 -25.10 9.42 3.13
N ASN A 44 -24.52 10.62 3.01
CA ASN A 44 -23.37 11.15 3.78
C ASN A 44 -21.95 10.67 3.39
N ASP A 45 -21.56 10.79 2.11
CA ASP A 45 -20.17 10.60 1.64
C ASP A 45 -19.50 9.28 2.08
N ILE A 46 -20.29 8.22 2.29
CA ILE A 46 -19.80 6.91 2.67
C ILE A 46 -18.94 6.37 1.52
N GLN A 47 -17.73 5.90 1.83
CA GLN A 47 -16.83 5.33 0.84
C GLN A 47 -16.84 3.80 0.88
N ILE A 48 -17.08 3.20 -0.28
CA ILE A 48 -17.02 1.75 -0.51
C ILE A 48 -15.77 1.38 -1.30
N VAL A 49 -15.45 0.08 -1.26
CA VAL A 49 -14.29 -0.46 -1.96
C VAL A 49 -14.58 -0.53 -3.45
N ASN A 50 -13.75 0.11 -4.27
CA ASN A 50 -13.68 -0.17 -5.69
C ASN A 50 -12.75 -1.37 -5.93
N LYS A 51 -13.32 -2.58 -5.96
CA LYS A 51 -12.54 -3.81 -6.21
C LYS A 51 -11.90 -3.86 -7.62
N SER A 52 -12.34 -2.99 -8.53
CA SER A 52 -11.84 -2.93 -9.91
C SER A 52 -10.60 -2.06 -10.07
N GLU A 53 -10.29 -1.22 -9.08
CA GLU A 53 -9.14 -0.30 -9.12
C GLU A 53 -8.27 -0.51 -7.90
N SER A 54 -6.96 -0.63 -8.11
CA SER A 54 -6.00 -0.83 -7.03
C SER A 54 -4.87 0.19 -7.13
N TYR A 55 -4.45 0.68 -5.97
CA TYR A 55 -3.20 1.39 -5.81
C TYR A 55 -2.13 0.46 -5.27
N TYR A 56 -0.91 0.71 -5.72
CA TYR A 56 0.28 -0.03 -5.32
C TYR A 56 1.26 0.95 -4.67
N TRP A 57 1.95 0.48 -3.65
CA TRP A 57 2.87 1.25 -2.84
C TRP A 57 4.16 0.47 -2.62
N ILE A 58 5.28 1.21 -2.54
CA ILE A 58 6.59 0.69 -2.17
C ILE A 58 7.11 1.58 -1.03
N LEU A 59 7.41 1.00 0.12
CA LEU A 59 8.14 1.66 1.20
C LEU A 59 9.57 1.11 1.19
N LYS A 60 10.56 1.99 1.15
CA LYS A 60 11.97 1.64 1.36
C LYS A 60 12.29 1.83 2.85
N CYS A 61 12.60 0.75 3.55
CA CYS A 61 12.78 0.72 4.99
C CYS A 61 13.96 1.58 5.45
N ASP A 62 15.08 1.50 4.72
CA ASP A 62 16.34 2.16 5.09
C ASP A 62 16.24 3.68 5.07
N SER A 63 15.62 4.24 4.01
CA SER A 63 15.47 5.69 3.83
C SER A 63 14.12 6.23 4.30
N ARG A 64 13.19 5.35 4.66
CA ARG A 64 11.77 5.67 4.94
C ARG A 64 11.08 6.41 3.78
N GLU A 65 11.50 6.15 2.55
CA GLU A 65 10.87 6.73 1.37
C GLU A 65 9.63 5.93 0.97
N VAL A 66 8.55 6.63 0.62
CA VAL A 66 7.32 6.02 0.09
C VAL A 66 7.15 6.40 -1.37
N TYR A 67 6.93 5.39 -2.21
CA TYR A 67 6.58 5.54 -3.61
C TYR A 67 5.14 5.07 -3.83
N GLY A 68 4.33 5.94 -4.42
CA GLY A 68 2.92 5.70 -4.72
C GLY A 68 2.05 6.92 -4.45
N PRO A 69 0.73 6.83 -4.69
CA PRO A 69 0.03 5.65 -5.19
C PRO A 69 0.31 5.40 -6.68
N TYR A 70 0.59 4.15 -7.05
CA TYR A 70 0.79 3.74 -8.44
C TYR A 70 -0.33 2.86 -8.97
N ASN A 71 -0.49 2.85 -10.29
CA ASN A 71 -1.15 1.75 -10.98
C ASN A 71 -0.17 0.57 -11.14
N LYS A 72 -0.66 -0.59 -11.62
CA LYS A 72 0.16 -1.80 -11.74
C LYS A 72 1.40 -1.61 -12.64
N ALA A 73 1.28 -0.86 -13.74
CA ALA A 73 2.38 -0.66 -14.68
C ALA A 73 3.51 0.18 -14.04
N MET A 74 3.16 1.33 -13.45
CA MET A 74 4.11 2.20 -12.75
C MET A 74 4.77 1.49 -11.56
N PHE A 75 4.03 0.63 -10.86
CA PHE A 75 4.59 -0.18 -9.77
C PHE A 75 5.65 -1.17 -10.25
N ILE A 76 5.40 -1.86 -11.37
CA ILE A 76 6.38 -2.80 -11.95
C ILE A 76 7.63 -2.05 -12.41
N GLU A 77 7.44 -0.92 -13.10
CA GLU A 77 8.56 -0.06 -13.54
C GLU A 77 9.38 0.42 -12.34
N LYS A 78 8.73 0.91 -11.28
CA LYS A 78 9.43 1.37 -10.07
C LYS A 78 10.13 0.24 -9.32
N LYS A 79 9.54 -0.98 -9.27
CA LYS A 79 10.21 -2.17 -8.71
C LYS A 79 11.51 -2.47 -9.45
N GLN A 80 11.50 -2.40 -10.79
CA GLN A 80 12.68 -2.61 -11.63
C GLN A 80 13.73 -1.52 -11.41
N GLU A 81 13.32 -0.24 -11.38
CA GLU A 81 14.20 0.89 -11.11
C GLU A 81 14.93 0.77 -9.76
N LEU A 82 14.22 0.31 -8.73
CA LEU A 82 14.76 0.10 -7.37
C LEU A 82 15.53 -1.22 -7.20
N GLY A 83 15.58 -2.08 -8.23
CA GLY A 83 16.23 -3.39 -8.17
C GLY A 83 15.56 -4.37 -7.20
N ILE A 84 14.26 -4.23 -6.96
CA ILE A 84 13.51 -5.10 -6.03
C ILE A 84 13.34 -6.48 -6.66
N SER A 85 13.68 -7.52 -5.91
CA SER A 85 13.60 -8.91 -6.35
C SER A 85 12.24 -9.27 -6.96
N GLU A 86 12.25 -10.04 -8.05
CA GLU A 86 11.05 -10.60 -8.65
C GLU A 86 10.39 -11.64 -7.72
N GLU A 87 11.16 -12.26 -6.83
CA GLU A 87 10.67 -13.20 -5.81
C GLU A 87 9.85 -12.51 -4.70
N LEU A 88 10.00 -11.19 -4.56
CA LEU A 88 9.19 -10.40 -3.63
C LEU A 88 7.82 -10.11 -4.24
N VAL A 89 6.95 -11.11 -4.15
CA VAL A 89 5.60 -11.14 -4.75
C VAL A 89 4.54 -10.83 -3.69
N LEU A 90 3.65 -9.88 -4.01
CA LEU A 90 2.48 -9.55 -3.20
C LEU A 90 1.62 -10.79 -2.93
N ARG A 91 1.33 -11.06 -1.66
CA ARG A 91 0.46 -12.13 -1.20
C ARG A 91 -0.73 -11.56 -0.46
N LYS A 92 -1.88 -12.23 -0.55
CA LYS A 92 -3.07 -11.81 0.19
C LYS A 92 -2.79 -11.84 1.69
N ILE A 93 -3.24 -10.82 2.41
CA ILE A 93 -3.05 -10.75 3.87
C ILE A 93 -3.65 -11.98 4.56
N GLU A 94 -4.75 -12.52 4.04
CA GLU A 94 -5.40 -13.71 4.62
C GLU A 94 -4.56 -14.99 4.53
N GLU A 95 -3.58 -15.03 3.61
CA GLU A 95 -2.67 -16.17 3.40
C GLU A 95 -1.40 -16.06 4.25
N ILE A 96 -1.16 -14.90 4.86
CA ILE A 96 -0.04 -14.63 5.75
C ILE A 96 -0.52 -14.94 7.18
N ARG A 97 -0.37 -16.21 7.59
CA ARG A 97 -0.68 -16.70 8.94
C ARG A 97 0.58 -17.16 9.65
#